data_AF-A0AAD7GZJ9-F1
#
_entry.id   AF-A0AAD7GZJ9-F1
#
_cell.length_a   1.000
_cell.length_b   1.000
_cell.length_c   1.000
_cell.angle_alpha   90.00
_cell.angle_beta   90.00
_cell.angle_gamma   90.00
#
_symmetry.space_group_name_H-M   'P 1'
#
loop_
_entity.id
_entity.type
_entity.pdbx_description
1 polymer ?
#
loop_
_entity_poly.entity_id
_entity_poly.type
_entity_poly.pdbx_seq_one_letter_code
_entity_poly.pdbx_strand_id
1 'polypeptide(L)'
;MLLGQFVTISVASSLFYLALPWNVLSLAPVALWLLVLLSLGTVAMSPFTSERSFLPNLLLMHTFIILPLLVPDRLFPLAQASAETKSRFGISLKTLYMIVFSAALVLHARATGQAAGDPPVSVRDLALKAWNVLHSHPAQSSIGWDVIWTSILFVVWLILHPELQPRVLPSSSTTRGRFLTTTYLLMATPLLSVGVLAPHVFWTT
;
A
#
# COMPACT_ATOMS: atom_id res chain seq x y z
N MET A 1 -8.09 -1.08 -18.57
CA MET A 1 -8.95 -0.80 -17.40
C MET A 1 -8.49 -1.51 -16.13
N LEU A 2 -8.37 -2.85 -16.14
CA LEU A 2 -8.02 -3.63 -14.94
C LEU A 2 -6.73 -3.19 -14.23
N LEU A 3 -5.65 -2.94 -14.97
CA LEU A 3 -4.35 -2.58 -14.38
C LEU A 3 -4.38 -1.20 -13.67
N GLY A 4 -5.03 -0.20 -14.28
CA GLY A 4 -5.14 1.14 -13.70
C GLY A 4 -5.98 1.16 -12.42
N GLN A 5 -7.04 0.35 -12.36
CA GLN A 5 -7.92 0.25 -11.19
C GLN A 5 -7.24 -0.41 -9.99
N PHE A 6 -6.41 -1.43 -10.21
CA PHE A 6 -5.61 -2.06 -9.15
C PHE A 6 -4.61 -1.11 -8.50
N VAL A 7 -3.99 -0.29 -9.33
CA VAL A 7 -2.91 0.62 -8.94
C VAL A 7 -3.44 1.76 -8.05
N THR A 8 -4.61 2.35 -8.35
CA THR A 8 -5.25 3.37 -7.48
C THR A 8 -5.54 2.86 -6.08
N ILE A 9 -6.09 1.65 -6.07
CA ILE A 9 -6.72 1.04 -4.92
C ILE A 9 -5.66 0.62 -3.89
N SER A 10 -4.52 0.13 -4.37
CA SER A 10 -3.35 -0.16 -3.53
C SER A 10 -2.68 1.11 -2.95
N VAL A 11 -2.78 2.25 -3.63
CA VAL A 11 -2.18 3.50 -3.16
C VAL A 11 -3.03 4.23 -2.12
N ALA A 12 -4.35 4.32 -2.32
CA ALA A 12 -5.24 4.90 -1.32
C ALA A 12 -5.17 4.12 0.02
N SER A 13 -5.10 2.80 -0.06
CA SER A 13 -4.90 1.95 1.12
C SER A 13 -3.53 2.15 1.77
N SER A 14 -2.49 2.43 0.99
CA SER A 14 -1.13 2.61 1.52
C SER A 14 -0.86 3.98 2.10
N LEU A 15 -1.52 5.02 1.61
CA LEU A 15 -1.59 6.32 2.27
C LEU A 15 -2.30 6.23 3.63
N PHE A 16 -3.33 5.39 3.74
CA PHE A 16 -3.94 5.10 5.03
C PHE A 16 -2.98 4.34 5.97
N TYR A 17 -2.24 3.35 5.47
CA TYR A 17 -1.22 2.65 6.24
C TYR A 17 -0.05 3.54 6.66
N LEU A 18 0.27 4.58 5.87
CA LEU A 18 1.23 5.64 6.18
C LEU A 18 0.75 6.60 7.27
N ALA A 19 -0.56 6.72 7.48
CA ALA A 19 -1.13 7.53 8.56
C ALA A 19 -1.19 6.80 9.92
N LEU A 20 -1.20 5.46 9.92
CA LEU A 20 -1.21 4.65 11.14
C LEU A 20 0.01 4.82 12.08
N PRO A 21 1.26 4.98 11.62
CA PRO A 21 2.42 5.19 12.50
C PRO A 21 2.45 6.59 13.11
N TRP A 22 1.63 7.53 12.63
CA TRP A 22 1.43 8.82 13.30
C TRP A 22 0.61 8.67 14.60
N ASN A 23 -0.04 7.52 14.80
CA ASN A 23 -0.67 7.14 16.05
C ASN A 23 0.24 6.21 16.84
N VAL A 24 0.38 6.47 18.14
CA VAL A 24 1.27 5.81 19.12
C VAL A 24 0.88 4.35 19.44
N LEU A 25 0.13 3.68 18.54
CA LEU A 25 -0.52 2.39 18.79
C LEU A 25 0.43 1.23 18.47
N SER A 26 0.85 0.50 19.49
CA SER A 26 1.59 -0.76 19.33
C SER A 26 0.69 -1.94 18.92
N LEU A 27 -0.61 -1.83 19.18
CA LEU A 27 -1.61 -2.85 18.93
C LEU A 27 -2.72 -2.32 18.01
N ALA A 28 -3.02 -3.03 16.93
CA ALA A 28 -4.16 -2.76 16.07
C ALA A 28 -5.42 -3.43 16.66
N PRO A 29 -6.47 -2.65 17.01
CA PRO A 29 -7.73 -3.22 17.49
C PRO A 29 -8.47 -3.96 16.37
N VAL A 30 -9.39 -4.85 16.76
CA VAL A 30 -10.13 -5.73 15.85
C VAL A 30 -10.81 -4.99 14.72
N ALA A 31 -11.53 -3.91 15.03
CA ALA A 31 -12.20 -3.12 14.02
C ALA A 31 -11.24 -2.59 12.96
N LEU A 32 -10.07 -2.09 13.37
CA LEU A 32 -9.06 -1.58 12.46
C LEU A 32 -8.52 -2.67 11.55
N TRP A 33 -7.99 -3.75 12.12
CA TRP A 33 -7.37 -4.78 11.28
C TRP A 33 -8.41 -5.49 10.40
N LEU A 34 -9.64 -5.68 10.88
CA LEU A 34 -10.70 -6.28 10.09
C LEU A 34 -11.08 -5.39 8.88
N LEU A 35 -11.29 -4.09 9.10
CA LEU A 35 -11.62 -3.16 8.03
C LEU A 35 -10.50 -3.04 6.99
N VAL A 36 -9.25 -3.07 7.46
CA VAL A 36 -8.06 -3.16 6.60
C VAL A 36 -8.07 -4.42 5.74
N LEU A 37 -8.32 -5.59 6.32
CA LEU A 37 -8.37 -6.84 5.55
C LEU A 37 -9.57 -6.90 4.59
N LEU A 38 -10.72 -6.35 5.00
CA LEU A 38 -11.89 -6.25 4.13
C LEU A 38 -11.63 -5.33 2.93
N SER A 39 -10.92 -4.22 3.16
CA SER A 39 -10.46 -3.34 2.07
C SER A 39 -9.48 -4.05 1.12
N LEU A 40 -8.53 -4.84 1.65
CA LEU A 40 -7.68 -5.70 0.80
C LEU A 40 -8.49 -6.73 0.02
N GLY A 41 -9.57 -7.26 0.60
CA GLY A 41 -10.53 -8.12 -0.09
C GLY A 41 -11.18 -7.44 -1.30
N THR A 42 -11.65 -6.21 -1.15
CA THR A 42 -12.25 -5.46 -2.28
C THR A 42 -11.21 -5.13 -3.35
N VAL A 43 -9.95 -4.90 -2.97
CA VAL A 43 -8.83 -4.81 -3.93
C VAL A 43 -8.71 -6.11 -4.74
N ALA A 44 -8.62 -7.25 -4.06
CA ALA A 44 -8.47 -8.56 -4.69
C ALA A 44 -9.63 -8.93 -5.62
N MET A 45 -10.84 -8.43 -5.32
CA MET A 45 -12.06 -8.65 -6.10
C MET A 45 -12.19 -7.72 -7.31
N SER A 46 -11.44 -6.62 -7.36
CA SER A 46 -11.46 -5.64 -8.46
C SER A 46 -11.37 -6.23 -9.88
N PRO A 47 -10.54 -7.26 -10.18
CA PRO A 47 -10.43 -7.76 -11.55
C PRO A 47 -11.66 -8.54 -12.00
N PHE A 48 -12.46 -9.00 -11.05
CA PHE A 48 -13.67 -9.76 -11.29
C PHE A 48 -14.92 -8.88 -11.29
N THR A 49 -14.75 -7.56 -11.14
CA THR A 49 -15.85 -6.61 -11.23
C THR A 49 -16.22 -6.34 -12.70
N SER A 50 -17.51 -6.12 -12.94
CA SER A 50 -18.04 -5.64 -14.20
C SER A 50 -18.24 -4.12 -14.14
N GLU A 51 -18.62 -3.49 -15.25
CA GLU A 51 -18.93 -2.06 -15.28
C GLU A 51 -19.96 -1.64 -14.21
N ARG A 52 -20.92 -2.53 -13.90
CA ARG A 52 -21.95 -2.27 -12.88
C ARG A 52 -21.46 -2.47 -11.45
N SER A 53 -20.56 -3.43 -11.21
CA SER A 53 -20.07 -3.73 -9.85
C SER A 53 -18.78 -3.00 -9.49
N PHE A 54 -18.11 -2.38 -10.45
CA PHE A 54 -16.86 -1.65 -10.23
C PHE A 54 -17.04 -0.48 -9.25
N LEU A 55 -18.03 0.39 -9.47
CA LEU A 55 -18.26 1.56 -8.63
C LEU A 55 -18.66 1.18 -7.19
N PRO A 56 -19.59 0.24 -6.96
CA PRO A 56 -19.86 -0.25 -5.61
C PRO A 56 -18.64 -0.86 -4.91
N ASN A 57 -17.83 -1.65 -5.61
CA ASN A 57 -16.60 -2.23 -5.04
C ASN A 57 -15.60 -1.14 -4.63
N LEU A 58 -15.44 -0.13 -5.48
CA LEU A 58 -14.60 1.04 -5.20
C LEU A 58 -15.12 1.81 -3.98
N LEU A 59 -16.44 2.04 -3.89
CA LEU A 59 -17.04 2.72 -2.74
C LEU A 59 -16.85 1.94 -1.45
N LEU A 60 -17.01 0.60 -1.47
CA LEU A 60 -16.79 -0.26 -0.32
C LEU A 60 -15.36 -0.18 0.19
N MET A 61 -14.38 -0.23 -0.72
CA MET A 61 -12.98 -0.06 -0.38
C MET A 61 -12.72 1.26 0.35
N HIS A 62 -13.20 2.38 -0.21
CA HIS A 62 -13.03 3.71 0.41
C HIS A 62 -13.77 3.79 1.75
N THR A 63 -14.97 3.22 1.83
CA THR A 63 -15.75 3.17 3.06
C THR A 63 -14.97 2.44 4.16
N PHE A 64 -14.39 1.27 3.87
CA PHE A 64 -13.61 0.53 4.87
C PHE A 64 -12.36 1.28 5.34
N ILE A 65 -11.73 2.07 4.46
CA ILE A 65 -10.55 2.87 4.80
C ILE A 65 -10.94 4.13 5.61
N ILE A 66 -12.06 4.75 5.29
CA ILE A 66 -12.50 6.01 5.90
C ILE A 66 -13.26 5.77 7.21
N LEU A 67 -13.96 4.65 7.34
CA LEU A 67 -14.79 4.35 8.52
C LEU A 67 -14.02 4.43 9.85
N PRO A 68 -12.78 3.90 9.98
CA PRO A 68 -11.99 4.08 11.20
C PRO A 68 -11.66 5.54 11.52
N LEU A 69 -11.64 6.44 10.52
CA LEU A 69 -11.31 7.85 10.70
C LEU A 69 -12.54 8.69 11.11
N LEU A 70 -13.73 8.29 10.66
CA LEU A 70 -14.97 9.05 10.91
C LEU A 70 -15.68 8.63 12.19
N VAL A 71 -15.49 7.40 12.63
CA VAL A 71 -16.25 6.86 13.75
C VAL A 71 -15.59 7.28 15.07
N PRO A 72 -16.30 8.01 15.95
CA PRO A 72 -15.75 8.48 17.22
C PRO A 72 -15.22 7.33 18.09
N ASP A 73 -14.21 7.63 18.91
CA ASP A 73 -13.56 6.67 19.83
C ASP A 73 -14.53 5.88 20.74
N ARG A 74 -15.76 6.39 20.91
CA ARG A 74 -16.81 5.73 21.71
C ARG A 74 -17.40 4.49 21.03
N LEU A 75 -17.39 4.43 19.70
CA LEU A 75 -17.95 3.32 18.91
C LEU A 75 -16.85 2.35 18.46
N PHE A 76 -15.66 2.87 18.16
CA PHE A 76 -14.45 2.08 18.02
C PHE A 76 -13.40 2.67 18.96
N PRO A 77 -13.08 2.02 20.10
CA PRO A 77 -12.01 2.47 20.98
C PRO A 77 -10.66 2.26 20.28
N LEU A 78 -10.34 3.16 19.35
CA LEU A 78 -9.12 3.20 18.54
C LEU A 78 -8.04 3.97 19.31
N ALA A 79 -8.39 5.10 19.94
CA ALA A 79 -7.43 5.94 20.67
C ALA A 79 -7.21 5.53 22.14
N GLN A 80 -8.13 4.78 22.77
CA GLN A 80 -8.05 4.42 24.20
C GLN A 80 -7.48 3.03 24.49
N ALA A 81 -6.88 2.36 23.50
CA ALA A 81 -6.03 1.20 23.76
C ALA A 81 -4.67 1.61 24.39
N SER A 82 -4.69 2.56 25.33
CA SER A 82 -3.55 2.90 26.17
C SER A 82 -3.37 1.78 27.20
N ALA A 83 -2.37 0.93 26.97
CA ALA A 83 -1.67 0.01 27.88
C ALA A 83 -2.47 -0.98 28.78
N GLU A 84 -3.66 -0.65 29.28
CA GLU A 84 -4.34 -1.42 30.32
C GLU A 84 -5.47 -2.32 29.80
N THR A 85 -6.16 -1.92 28.72
CA THR A 85 -7.23 -2.77 28.15
C THR A 85 -6.64 -3.66 27.05
N LYS A 86 -6.08 -4.82 27.43
CA LYS A 86 -5.75 -5.89 26.48
C LYS A 86 -7.03 -6.33 25.77
N SER A 87 -7.31 -5.75 24.61
CA SER A 87 -8.27 -6.31 23.66
C SER A 87 -7.86 -7.75 23.38
N ARG A 88 -8.69 -8.73 23.77
CA ARG A 88 -8.41 -10.17 23.63
C ARG A 88 -8.06 -10.60 22.19
N PHE A 89 -8.39 -9.78 21.21
CA PHE A 89 -8.27 -10.09 19.78
C PHE A 89 -7.48 -9.03 18.98
N GLY A 90 -6.81 -8.10 19.66
CA GLY A 90 -5.92 -7.16 18.98
C GLY A 90 -4.66 -7.86 18.45
N ILE A 91 -4.19 -7.44 17.28
CA ILE A 91 -2.93 -7.94 16.70
C ILE A 91 -1.86 -6.85 16.79
N SER A 92 -0.59 -7.22 16.85
CA SER A 92 0.47 -6.21 16.80
C SER A 92 0.40 -5.45 15.47
N LEU A 93 0.67 -4.14 15.49
CA LEU A 93 0.69 -3.34 14.25
C LEU A 93 1.73 -3.89 13.26
N LYS A 94 2.86 -4.41 13.79
CA LYS A 94 3.89 -5.11 13.05
C LYS A 94 3.35 -6.33 12.28
N THR A 95 2.50 -7.14 12.92
CA THR A 95 1.82 -8.27 12.28
C THR A 95 0.87 -7.79 11.20
N LEU A 96 0.09 -6.73 11.46
CA LEU A 96 -0.82 -6.16 10.46
C LEU A 96 -0.07 -5.69 9.21
N TYR A 97 1.02 -4.93 9.36
CA TYR A 97 1.84 -4.49 8.22
C TYR A 97 2.44 -5.66 7.44
N MET A 98 2.89 -6.71 8.12
CA MET A 98 3.39 -7.92 7.45
C MET A 98 2.30 -8.63 6.62
N ILE A 99 1.07 -8.71 7.15
CA ILE A 99 -0.07 -9.28 6.42
C ILE A 99 -0.40 -8.41 5.19
N VAL A 100 -0.51 -7.09 5.39
CA VAL A 100 -0.78 -6.13 4.31
C VAL A 100 0.29 -6.20 3.24
N PHE A 101 1.57 -6.20 3.62
CA PHE A 101 2.71 -6.35 2.72
C PHE A 101 2.60 -7.62 1.88
N SER A 102 2.37 -8.76 2.53
CA SER A 102 2.30 -10.06 1.86
C SER A 102 1.12 -10.11 0.89
N ALA A 103 -0.05 -9.61 1.30
CA ALA A 103 -1.22 -9.54 0.45
C ALA A 103 -1.00 -8.62 -0.75
N ALA A 104 -0.45 -7.42 -0.53
CA ALA A 104 -0.13 -6.47 -1.59
C ALA A 104 0.87 -7.06 -2.58
N LEU A 105 1.92 -7.75 -2.11
CA LEU A 105 2.91 -8.41 -2.96
C LEU A 105 2.27 -9.48 -3.84
N VAL A 106 1.40 -10.33 -3.28
CA VAL A 106 0.69 -11.37 -4.04
C VAL A 106 -0.22 -10.74 -5.10
N LEU A 107 -0.96 -9.70 -4.74
CA LEU A 107 -1.84 -8.98 -5.67
C LEU A 107 -1.05 -8.32 -6.81
N HIS A 108 0.08 -7.68 -6.49
CA HIS A 108 0.99 -7.10 -7.47
C HIS A 108 1.61 -8.15 -8.39
N ALA A 109 2.12 -9.25 -7.83
CA ALA A 109 2.71 -10.33 -8.60
C ALA A 109 1.68 -10.94 -9.57
N ARG A 110 0.44 -11.16 -9.10
CA ARG A 110 -0.66 -11.66 -9.93
C ARG A 110 -1.01 -10.67 -11.04
N ALA A 111 -1.20 -9.38 -10.73
CA ALA A 111 -1.54 -8.37 -11.71
C ALA A 111 -0.42 -8.20 -12.76
N THR A 112 0.83 -8.24 -12.32
CA THR A 112 2.01 -8.18 -13.20
C THR A 112 2.09 -9.41 -14.09
N GLY A 113 1.87 -10.61 -13.54
CA GLY A 113 1.84 -11.85 -14.31
C GLY A 113 0.75 -11.85 -15.38
N GLN A 114 -0.44 -11.36 -15.04
CA GLN A 114 -1.53 -11.19 -16.00
C GLN A 114 -1.22 -10.14 -17.09
N ALA A 115 -0.50 -9.07 -16.74
CA ALA A 115 -0.09 -8.05 -17.69
C ALA A 115 1.07 -8.51 -18.61
N ALA A 116 1.96 -9.36 -18.09
CA ALA A 116 3.06 -9.93 -18.84
C ALA A 116 2.56 -10.89 -19.94
N GLY A 117 1.46 -11.62 -19.70
CA GLY A 117 0.85 -12.51 -20.69
C GLY A 117 1.77 -13.64 -21.16
N ASP A 118 1.31 -14.38 -22.18
CA ASP A 118 2.07 -15.42 -22.88
C ASP A 118 1.95 -15.12 -24.39
N PRO A 119 3.04 -14.95 -25.17
CA PRO A 119 4.45 -15.17 -24.85
C PRO A 119 5.09 -14.11 -23.93
N PRO A 120 6.25 -14.41 -23.29
CA PRO A 120 6.94 -13.48 -22.40
C PRO A 120 7.28 -12.18 -23.12
N VAL A 121 6.67 -11.10 -22.65
CA VAL A 121 6.82 -9.75 -23.18
C VAL A 121 8.14 -9.16 -22.67
N SER A 122 8.91 -8.49 -23.54
CA SER A 122 10.13 -7.82 -23.11
C SER A 122 9.84 -6.72 -22.08
N VAL A 123 10.79 -6.41 -21.18
CA VAL A 123 10.63 -5.31 -20.21
C VAL A 123 10.29 -3.99 -20.91
N ARG A 124 10.88 -3.75 -22.09
CA ARG A 124 10.59 -2.58 -22.92
C ARG A 124 9.13 -2.56 -23.38
N ASP A 125 8.61 -3.68 -23.85
CA ASP A 125 7.24 -3.77 -24.34
C ASP A 125 6.23 -3.65 -23.19
N LEU A 126 6.55 -4.19 -22.01
CA LEU A 126 5.75 -4.00 -20.80
C LEU A 126 5.73 -2.52 -20.38
N ALA A 127 6.87 -1.85 -20.41
CA ALA A 127 6.98 -0.42 -20.12
C ALA A 127 6.20 0.44 -21.13
N LEU A 128 6.27 0.11 -22.42
CA LEU A 128 5.50 0.78 -23.47
C LEU A 128 3.99 0.56 -23.29
N LYS A 129 3.56 -0.67 -22.96
CA LYS A 129 2.16 -0.96 -22.64
C LYS A 129 1.70 -0.18 -21.40
N ALA A 130 2.49 -0.14 -20.34
CA ALA A 130 2.18 0.62 -19.13
C ALA A 130 2.08 2.12 -19.42
N TRP A 131 3.00 2.66 -20.22
CA TRP A 131 2.98 4.06 -20.66
C TRP A 131 1.74 4.40 -21.49
N ASN A 132 1.38 3.52 -22.44
CA ASN A 132 0.18 3.69 -23.25
C ASN A 132 -1.09 3.62 -22.38
N VAL A 133 -1.15 2.70 -21.42
CA VAL A 133 -2.26 2.61 -20.46
C VAL A 133 -2.38 3.89 -19.63
N LEU A 134 -1.25 4.43 -19.15
CA LEU A 134 -1.21 5.68 -18.38
C LEU A 134 -1.78 6.88 -19.14
N HIS A 135 -1.70 6.89 -20.47
CA HIS A 135 -2.22 7.98 -21.31
C HIS A 135 -3.52 7.63 -22.06
N SER A 136 -4.01 6.40 -21.93
CA SER A 136 -5.15 5.90 -22.72
C SER A 136 -6.49 6.49 -22.32
N HIS A 137 -6.69 6.82 -21.04
CA HIS A 137 -7.97 7.29 -20.53
C HIS A 137 -7.77 8.31 -19.40
N PRO A 138 -8.44 9.49 -19.40
CA PRO A 138 -8.22 10.53 -18.40
C PRO A 138 -8.33 10.05 -16.95
N ALA A 139 -9.35 9.23 -16.66
CA ALA A 139 -9.52 8.67 -15.31
C ALA A 139 -8.40 7.69 -14.91
N GLN A 140 -7.90 6.85 -15.83
CA GLN A 140 -6.78 5.93 -15.54
C GLN A 140 -5.46 6.69 -15.42
N SER A 141 -5.32 7.76 -16.20
CA SER A 141 -4.17 8.66 -16.17
C SER A 141 -4.02 9.37 -14.84
N SER A 142 -5.09 10.05 -14.37
CA SER A 142 -5.09 10.75 -13.08
C SER A 142 -4.64 9.83 -11.95
N ILE A 143 -5.22 8.64 -11.92
CA ILE A 143 -4.92 7.58 -10.97
C ILE A 143 -3.46 7.12 -11.06
N GLY A 144 -2.97 6.83 -12.26
CA GLY A 144 -1.61 6.34 -12.45
C GLY A 144 -0.58 7.39 -12.06
N TRP A 145 -0.87 8.66 -12.33
CA TRP A 145 -0.04 9.79 -11.87
C TRP A 145 -0.07 9.96 -10.36
N ASP A 146 -1.22 9.79 -9.69
CA ASP A 146 -1.30 9.82 -8.22
C ASP A 146 -0.36 8.77 -7.60
N VAL A 147 -0.29 7.58 -8.19
CA VAL A 147 0.62 6.53 -7.72
C VAL A 147 2.09 6.90 -7.92
N ILE A 148 2.43 7.44 -9.09
CA ILE A 148 3.80 7.88 -9.40
C ILE A 148 4.22 8.99 -8.42
N TRP A 149 3.38 10.00 -8.23
CA TRP A 149 3.67 11.12 -7.34
C TRP A 149 3.74 10.69 -5.88
N THR A 150 2.81 9.86 -5.42
CA THR A 150 2.83 9.33 -4.04
C THR A 150 4.09 8.51 -3.79
N SER A 151 4.51 7.73 -4.78
CA SER A 151 5.76 6.96 -4.76
C SER A 151 6.99 7.86 -4.66
N ILE A 152 7.06 8.92 -5.46
CA ILE A 152 8.13 9.91 -5.40
C ILE A 152 8.15 10.60 -4.03
N LEU A 153 6.99 11.07 -3.55
CA LEU A 153 6.87 11.74 -2.27
C LEU A 153 7.27 10.83 -1.10
N PHE A 154 6.89 9.54 -1.15
CA PHE A 154 7.30 8.57 -0.14
C PHE A 154 8.82 8.37 -0.12
N VAL A 155 9.46 8.24 -1.27
CA VAL A 155 10.92 8.12 -1.34
C VAL A 155 11.60 9.39 -0.82
N VAL A 156 11.11 10.58 -1.21
CA VAL A 156 11.61 11.85 -0.69
C VAL A 156 11.46 11.92 0.82
N TRP A 157 10.31 11.51 1.37
CA TRP A 157 10.06 11.48 2.80
C TRP A 157 11.05 10.56 3.55
N LEU A 158 11.35 9.37 3.01
CA LEU A 158 12.36 8.47 3.57
C LEU A 158 13.80 9.00 3.49
N ILE A 159 14.11 9.80 2.47
CA ILE A 159 15.41 10.47 2.36
C ILE A 159 15.53 11.54 3.46
N LEU A 160 14.43 12.26 3.74
CA LEU A 160 14.38 13.31 4.76
C LEU A 160 14.34 12.78 6.20
N HIS A 161 13.87 11.55 6.42
CA HIS A 161 13.72 10.91 7.73
C HIS A 161 14.60 9.64 7.84
N PRO A 162 15.94 9.79 7.97
CA PRO A 162 16.87 8.66 8.00
C PRO A 162 16.65 7.70 9.17
N GLU A 163 16.02 8.14 10.24
CA GLU A 163 15.62 7.32 11.40
C GLU A 163 14.53 6.30 11.08
N LEU A 164 13.78 6.50 9.99
CA LEU A 164 12.71 5.61 9.52
C LEU A 164 13.17 4.67 8.41
N GLN A 165 14.49 4.56 8.18
CA GLN A 165 15.03 3.67 7.17
C GLN A 165 15.01 2.19 7.63
N PRO A 166 14.64 1.25 6.73
CA PRO A 166 14.64 -0.18 7.04
C PRO A 166 16.01 -0.65 7.54
N ARG A 167 16.03 -1.45 8.62
CA ARG A 167 17.27 -2.07 9.13
C ARG A 167 17.78 -3.23 8.26
N VAL A 168 17.18 -3.45 7.10
CA VAL A 168 17.40 -4.63 6.23
C VAL A 168 18.79 -4.62 5.58
N LEU A 169 19.46 -3.46 5.47
CA LEU A 169 20.82 -3.36 4.93
C LEU A 169 21.85 -3.07 6.05
N PRO A 170 23.05 -3.69 5.98
CA PRO A 170 24.06 -3.59 7.03
C PRO A 170 24.50 -2.13 7.26
N SER A 171 24.38 -1.69 8.52
CA SER A 171 24.94 -0.46 9.09
C SER A 171 24.66 0.83 8.29
N SER A 172 23.43 1.36 8.47
CA SER A 172 22.95 2.67 8.01
C SER A 172 23.72 3.90 8.53
N SER A 173 24.74 3.71 9.37
CA SER A 173 25.63 4.78 9.83
C SER A 173 26.57 5.30 8.74
N THR A 174 26.81 4.50 7.70
CA THR A 174 27.71 4.86 6.61
C THR A 174 26.95 5.50 5.44
N THR A 175 27.45 6.62 4.91
CA THR A 175 26.91 7.32 3.71
C THR A 175 26.64 6.36 2.54
N ARG A 176 27.46 5.32 2.39
CA ARG A 176 27.31 4.25 1.40
C ARG A 176 26.06 3.40 1.60
N GLY A 177 25.69 3.09 2.85
CA GLY A 177 24.48 2.34 3.18
C GLY A 177 23.22 3.13 2.84
N ARG A 178 23.21 4.44 3.16
CA ARG A 178 22.10 5.34 2.79
C ARG A 178 21.92 5.43 1.28
N PHE A 179 23.01 5.59 0.53
CA PHE A 179 22.95 5.62 -0.93
C PHE A 179 22.36 4.32 -1.49
N LEU A 180 22.83 3.16 -1.04
CA LEU A 180 22.31 1.86 -1.50
C LEU A 180 20.83 1.66 -1.17
N THR A 181 20.38 2.04 0.04
CA THR A 181 18.96 1.98 0.42
C THR A 181 18.12 2.90 -0.45
N THR A 182 18.55 4.14 -0.67
CA THR A 182 17.83 5.10 -1.53
C THR A 182 17.77 4.61 -2.97
N THR A 183 18.87 4.09 -3.53
CA THR A 183 18.88 3.52 -4.88
C THR A 183 17.96 2.30 -4.97
N TYR A 184 18.00 1.40 -3.98
CA TYR A 184 17.08 0.26 -3.92
C TYR A 184 15.62 0.71 -3.91
N LEU A 185 15.26 1.68 -3.06
CA LEU A 185 13.90 2.21 -2.98
C LEU A 185 13.50 2.86 -4.31
N LEU A 186 14.34 3.71 -4.91
CA LEU A 186 14.07 4.34 -6.20
C LEU A 186 13.86 3.32 -7.33
N MET A 187 14.59 2.20 -7.32
CA MET A 187 14.46 1.14 -8.34
C MET A 187 13.30 0.21 -8.06
N ALA A 188 12.98 -0.05 -6.79
CA ALA A 188 11.89 -0.92 -6.39
C ALA A 188 10.53 -0.22 -6.50
N THR A 189 10.45 1.11 -6.32
CA THR A 189 9.16 1.82 -6.28
C THR A 189 8.40 1.77 -7.62
N PRO A 190 9.03 1.91 -8.79
CA PRO A 190 8.35 1.70 -10.07
C PRO A 190 7.81 0.28 -10.27
N LEU A 191 8.41 -0.72 -9.63
CA LEU A 191 8.08 -2.14 -9.78
C LEU A 191 7.07 -2.64 -8.75
N LEU A 192 7.24 -2.25 -7.50
CA LEU A 192 6.47 -2.71 -6.35
C LEU A 192 5.47 -1.66 -5.87
N SER A 193 5.57 -0.40 -6.32
CA SER A 193 4.78 0.73 -5.85
C SER A 193 5.00 1.04 -4.36
N VAL A 194 4.66 2.25 -3.95
CA VAL A 194 4.53 2.62 -2.52
C VAL A 194 3.60 1.65 -1.77
N GLY A 195 2.66 1.04 -2.50
CA GLY A 195 1.69 0.05 -2.05
C GLY A 195 2.29 -1.12 -1.27
N VAL A 196 3.41 -1.61 -1.76
CA VAL A 196 4.14 -2.75 -1.20
C VAL A 196 5.30 -2.27 -0.34
N LEU A 197 5.98 -1.19 -0.75
CA LEU A 197 7.18 -0.73 -0.05
C LEU A 197 6.87 -0.09 1.31
N ALA A 198 5.80 0.69 1.44
CA ALA A 198 5.52 1.37 2.71
C ALA A 198 5.26 0.40 3.87
N PRO A 199 4.39 -0.64 3.74
CA PRO A 199 4.22 -1.64 4.79
C PRO A 199 5.52 -2.40 5.13
N HIS A 200 6.38 -2.66 4.15
CA HIS A 200 7.68 -3.29 4.38
C HIS A 200 8.60 -2.41 5.24
N VAL A 201 8.66 -1.12 4.93
CA VAL A 201 9.47 -0.16 5.69
C VAL A 201 8.99 -0.09 7.14
N PHE A 202 7.69 0.10 7.38
CA PHE A 202 7.14 0.17 8.74
C PHE A 202 7.22 -1.12 9.53
N TRP A 203 7.25 -2.27 8.86
CA TRP A 203 7.46 -3.55 9.52
C TRP A 203 8.90 -3.73 10.04
N THR A 204 9.87 -3.11 9.36
CA THR A 204 11.32 -3.35 9.56
C THR A 204 12.04 -2.26 10.36
N THR A 205 11.42 -1.09 10.55
CA THR A 205 11.84 -0.03 11.49
C THR A 205 11.51 -0.41 12.94
#